data_AF-A0A7Y0X6Z8-F1
#
_entry.id   AF-A0A7Y0X6Z8-F1
#
_cell.length_a   1.000
_cell.length_b   1.000
_cell.length_c   1.000
_cell.angle_alpha   90.00
_cell.angle_beta   90.00
_cell.angle_gamma   90.00
#
_symmetry.space_group_name_H-M   'P 1'
#
loop_
_entity.id
_entity.type
_entity.pdbx_description
1 polymer ?
#
loop_
_entity_poly.entity_id
_entity_poly.type
_entity_poly.pdbx_seq_one_letter_code
_entity_poly.pdbx_strand_id
1 'polypeptide(L)'
;GMFVQSMKFIENHKGNKKDISVYGQEYTGATYKLAKMNLAIRGISANLGAAAKDTFANDQHETLKADFIMANPPFNQKDWRASDELVDDHRWDGYETPPTSNANYGWILHMVSKLSENGVAGFILANGALSGDGTEKA
;
A
#
# COMPACT_ATOMS: atom_id res chain seq x y z
N GLY A 1 -7.60 7.28 10.25
CA GLY A 1 -6.74 6.91 9.10
C GLY A 1 -7.45 7.15 7.79
N MET A 2 -6.82 6.78 6.68
CA MET A 2 -7.27 7.08 5.31
C MET A 2 -8.70 6.58 5.02
N PHE A 3 -9.04 5.33 5.33
CA PHE A 3 -10.40 4.79 5.11
C PHE A 3 -11.53 5.57 5.81
N VAL A 4 -11.26 6.07 7.02
CA VAL A 4 -12.25 6.89 7.74
C VAL A 4 -12.52 8.21 6.99
N GLN A 5 -11.48 8.81 6.39
CA GLN A 5 -11.64 10.03 5.60
C GLN A 5 -12.33 9.74 4.26
N SER A 6 -12.03 8.60 3.61
CA SER A 6 -12.74 8.17 2.40
C SER A 6 -14.25 8.02 2.65
N MET A 7 -14.64 7.39 3.76
CA MET A 7 -16.05 7.25 4.12
C MET A 7 -16.74 8.59 4.39
N LYS A 8 -16.05 9.54 5.05
CA LYS A 8 -16.54 10.91 5.25
C LYS A 8 -16.66 11.67 3.95
N PHE A 9 -15.70 11.52 3.03
CA PHE A 9 -15.74 12.14 1.71
C PHE A 9 -16.98 11.69 0.94
N ILE A 10 -17.25 10.38 0.89
CA ILE A 10 -18.43 9.81 0.24
C ILE A 10 -19.72 10.38 0.85
N GLU A 11 -19.82 10.42 2.17
CA GLU A 11 -20.98 10.96 2.89
C GLU A 11 -21.22 12.43 2.57
N ASN A 12 -20.17 13.26 2.60
CA ASN A 12 -20.26 14.69 2.32
C ASN A 12 -20.68 14.99 0.87
N HIS A 13 -20.41 14.08 -0.06
CA HIS A 13 -20.79 14.21 -1.47
C HIS A 13 -22.05 13.40 -1.82
N LYS A 14 -22.80 12.94 -0.81
CA LYS A 14 -24.04 12.14 -0.96
C LYS A 14 -23.86 10.86 -1.78
N GLY A 15 -22.66 10.30 -1.79
CA GLY A 15 -22.36 9.00 -2.37
C GLY A 15 -22.83 7.86 -1.46
N ASN A 16 -22.87 6.64 -2.00
CA ASN A 16 -23.28 5.46 -1.27
C ASN A 16 -22.06 4.67 -0.78
N LYS A 17 -21.91 4.54 0.54
CA LYS A 17 -20.82 3.79 1.18
C LYS A 17 -20.85 2.29 0.86
N LYS A 18 -21.98 1.76 0.36
CA LYS A 18 -22.12 0.35 -0.04
C LYS A 18 -21.51 0.05 -1.41
N ASP A 19 -21.21 1.08 -2.20
CA ASP A 19 -20.64 0.93 -3.54
C ASP A 19 -19.11 0.79 -3.49
N ILE A 20 -18.52 0.79 -2.28
CA ILE A 20 -17.08 0.63 -2.08
C ILE A 20 -16.77 -0.57 -1.22
N SER A 21 -15.67 -1.23 -1.58
CA SER A 21 -15.06 -2.29 -0.78
C SER A 21 -13.70 -1.81 -0.28
N VAL A 22 -13.45 -1.96 1.02
CA VAL A 22 -12.22 -1.48 1.67
C VAL A 22 -11.25 -2.65 1.85
N TYR A 23 -10.02 -2.46 1.35
CA TYR A 23 -8.92 -3.40 1.50
C TYR A 23 -7.73 -2.69 2.12
N GLY A 24 -6.97 -3.38 2.97
CA GLY A 24 -5.75 -2.84 3.55
C GLY A 24 -4.85 -3.93 4.10
N GLN A 25 -3.63 -3.57 4.46
CA GLN A 25 -2.66 -4.47 5.07
C GLN A 25 -1.78 -3.66 6.04
N GLU A 26 -1.33 -4.31 7.10
CA GLU A 26 -0.49 -3.70 8.14
C GLU A 26 0.46 -4.78 8.68
N TYR A 27 1.72 -4.41 8.87
CA TYR A 27 2.76 -5.33 9.34
C TYR A 27 2.65 -5.60 10.84
N THR A 28 2.41 -4.56 11.63
CA THR A 28 2.50 -4.63 13.09
C THR A 28 1.20 -5.11 13.73
N GLY A 29 1.29 -6.13 14.57
CA GLY A 29 0.11 -6.72 15.22
C GLY A 29 -0.70 -5.74 16.08
N ALA A 30 -0.04 -4.78 16.73
CA ALA A 30 -0.70 -3.75 17.53
C ALA A 30 -1.52 -2.79 16.63
N THR A 31 -0.91 -2.25 15.58
CA THR A 31 -1.57 -1.31 14.66
C THR A 31 -2.68 -2.00 13.87
N TYR A 32 -2.51 -3.26 13.48
CA TYR A 32 -3.54 -4.06 12.83
C TYR A 32 -4.80 -4.19 13.71
N LYS A 33 -4.63 -4.51 15.00
CA LYS A 33 -5.75 -4.60 15.96
C LYS A 33 -6.42 -3.23 16.15
N LEU A 34 -5.63 -2.16 16.29
CA LEU A 34 -6.15 -0.80 16.39
C LEU A 34 -6.94 -0.40 15.14
N ALA A 35 -6.46 -0.74 13.95
CA ALA A 35 -7.16 -0.50 12.70
C ALA A 35 -8.51 -1.23 12.65
N LYS A 36 -8.55 -2.52 13.01
CA LYS A 36 -9.80 -3.29 13.08
C LYS A 36 -10.80 -2.67 14.05
N MET A 37 -10.36 -2.34 15.28
CA MET A 37 -11.22 -1.67 16.27
C MET A 37 -11.74 -0.32 15.75
N ASN A 38 -10.87 0.47 15.13
CA ASN A 38 -11.18 1.79 14.62
C ASN A 38 -12.22 1.76 13.47
N LEU A 39 -12.14 0.76 12.60
CA LEU A 39 -13.11 0.54 11.52
C LEU A 39 -14.43 -0.02 12.06
N ALA A 40 -14.38 -0.98 12.99
CA ALA A 40 -15.57 -1.57 13.61
C ALA A 40 -16.43 -0.54 14.34
N ILE A 41 -15.81 0.35 15.15
CA ILE A 41 -16.52 1.43 15.86
C ILE A 41 -17.25 2.39 14.89
N ARG A 42 -16.78 2.47 13.64
CA ARG A 42 -17.35 3.36 12.60
C ARG A 42 -18.26 2.61 11.61
N GLY A 43 -18.54 1.33 11.84
CA GLY A 43 -19.36 0.52 10.95
C GLY A 43 -18.77 0.35 9.55
N ILE A 44 -17.44 0.38 9.42
CA ILE A 44 -16.75 0.22 8.14
C ILE A 44 -16.34 -1.24 7.99
N SER A 45 -16.97 -1.94 7.04
CA SER A 45 -16.53 -3.28 6.64
C SER A 45 -15.24 -3.17 5.82
N ALA A 46 -14.23 -3.96 6.16
CA ALA A 46 -12.95 -3.96 5.47
C ALA A 46 -12.29 -5.34 5.52
N ASN A 47 -11.62 -5.71 4.42
CA ASN A 47 -10.70 -6.84 4.39
C ASN A 47 -9.27 -6.34 4.64
N LEU A 48 -8.78 -6.50 5.88
CA LEU A 48 -7.41 -6.11 6.24
C LEU A 48 -6.37 -7.23 6.06
N GLY A 49 -6.74 -8.34 5.40
CA GLY A 49 -5.96 -9.56 5.37
C GLY A 49 -6.18 -10.45 6.60
N ALA A 50 -5.67 -11.68 6.53
CA ALA A 50 -5.89 -12.71 7.55
C ALA A 50 -5.19 -12.37 8.87
N ALA A 51 -4.04 -11.70 8.81
CA ALA A 51 -3.25 -11.28 9.96
C ALA A 51 -2.38 -10.07 9.63
N ALA A 52 -1.73 -9.52 10.66
CA ALA A 52 -0.67 -8.54 10.47
C ALA A 52 0.54 -9.20 9.78
N LYS A 53 0.91 -8.71 8.60
CA LYS A 53 1.86 -9.35 7.69
C LYS A 53 2.61 -8.30 6.88
N ASP A 54 3.87 -8.58 6.59
CA ASP A 54 4.69 -7.73 5.73
C ASP A 54 4.11 -7.69 4.32
N THR A 55 4.03 -6.50 3.71
CA THR A 55 3.39 -6.33 2.40
C THR A 55 4.23 -6.87 1.26
N PHE A 56 5.56 -6.85 1.40
CA PHE A 56 6.45 -7.38 0.38
C PHE A 56 6.54 -8.89 0.43
N ALA A 57 6.79 -9.46 1.60
CA ALA A 57 7.00 -10.89 1.79
C ALA A 57 5.70 -11.71 1.85
N ASN A 58 4.57 -11.10 2.22
CA ASN A 58 3.31 -11.83 2.39
C ASN A 58 2.10 -10.95 2.05
N ASP A 59 1.97 -10.64 0.77
CA ASP A 59 0.84 -9.90 0.22
C ASP A 59 -0.49 -10.61 0.53
N GLN A 60 -1.35 -9.96 1.31
CA GLN A 60 -2.64 -10.53 1.72
C GLN A 60 -3.71 -10.39 0.64
N HIS A 61 -3.42 -9.70 -0.47
CA HIS A 61 -4.35 -9.33 -1.52
C HIS A 61 -3.73 -9.50 -2.91
N GLU A 62 -3.04 -10.63 -3.15
CA GLU A 62 -2.23 -10.90 -4.36
C GLU A 62 -2.93 -10.54 -5.69
N THR A 63 -4.21 -10.87 -5.84
CA THR A 63 -4.97 -10.65 -7.08
C THR A 63 -5.79 -9.35 -7.10
N LEU A 64 -5.73 -8.52 -6.05
CA LEU A 64 -6.53 -7.30 -5.97
C LEU A 64 -6.07 -6.28 -7.02
N LYS A 65 -7.05 -5.75 -7.76
CA LYS A 65 -6.91 -4.56 -8.61
C LYS A 65 -7.85 -3.48 -8.08
N ALA A 66 -7.28 -2.45 -7.46
CA ALA A 66 -7.99 -1.37 -6.80
C ALA A 66 -8.15 -0.16 -7.72
N ASP A 67 -9.34 0.45 -7.70
CA ASP A 67 -9.60 1.71 -8.42
C ASP A 67 -8.97 2.91 -7.72
N PHE A 68 -8.81 2.83 -6.39
CA PHE A 68 -8.17 3.89 -5.61
C PHE A 68 -7.21 3.27 -4.60
N ILE A 69 -5.96 3.72 -4.64
CA ILE A 69 -4.94 3.36 -3.65
C ILE A 69 -4.52 4.61 -2.90
N MET A 70 -4.52 4.54 -1.58
CA MET A 70 -3.98 5.58 -0.72
C MET A 70 -3.03 4.98 0.29
N ALA A 71 -1.81 5.49 0.37
CA ALA A 71 -0.80 4.98 1.28
C ALA A 71 0.11 6.07 1.84
N ASN A 72 0.61 5.84 3.05
CA ASN A 72 1.73 6.58 3.62
C ASN A 72 2.75 5.54 4.10
N PRO A 73 3.50 4.93 3.17
CA PRO A 73 4.45 3.88 3.50
C PRO A 73 5.61 4.43 4.37
N PRO A 74 6.36 3.56 5.07
CA PRO A 74 7.57 3.97 5.77
C PRO A 74 8.58 4.62 4.81
N PHE A 75 9.11 5.78 5.18
CA PHE A 75 10.06 6.50 4.34
C PHE A 75 11.46 5.91 4.45
N ASN A 76 12.13 5.73 3.31
CA ASN A 76 13.52 5.29 3.22
C ASN A 76 13.79 4.00 4.01
N GLN A 77 12.84 3.05 3.97
CA GLN A 77 12.96 1.77 4.65
C GLN A 77 14.11 0.97 4.05
N LYS A 78 15.11 0.69 4.87
CA LYS A 78 16.25 -0.18 4.52
C LYS A 78 15.94 -1.62 4.86
N ASP A 79 16.70 -2.55 4.29
CA ASP A 79 16.66 -3.97 4.64
C ASP A 79 15.25 -4.57 4.56
N TRP A 80 14.45 -4.07 3.61
CA TRP A 80 13.05 -4.47 3.41
C TRP A 80 12.91 -5.81 2.66
N ARG A 81 14.01 -6.29 2.08
CA ARG A 81 14.21 -7.61 1.48
C ARG A 81 15.69 -7.98 1.52
N ALA A 82 16.01 -9.27 1.53
CA ALA A 82 17.38 -9.75 1.29
C ALA A 82 17.80 -9.57 -0.19
N SER A 83 19.10 -9.65 -0.49
CA SER A 83 19.62 -9.44 -1.84
C SER A 83 19.10 -10.46 -2.86
N ASP A 84 18.80 -11.68 -2.41
CA ASP A 84 18.29 -12.81 -3.18
C ASP A 84 16.76 -12.97 -3.10
N GLU A 85 16.07 -12.16 -2.31
CA GLU A 85 14.61 -12.13 -2.23
C GLU A 85 14.00 -11.16 -3.24
N LEU A 86 12.83 -11.52 -3.80
CA LEU A 86 12.01 -10.69 -4.68
C LEU A 86 12.74 -10.20 -5.95
N VAL A 87 13.77 -10.92 -6.39
CA VAL A 87 14.57 -10.56 -7.58
C VAL A 87 13.76 -10.66 -8.88
N ASP A 88 12.89 -11.67 -8.99
CA ASP A 88 12.02 -11.95 -10.14
C ASP A 88 10.52 -11.77 -9.81
N ASP A 89 10.19 -10.80 -8.95
CA ASP A 89 8.81 -10.56 -8.54
C ASP A 89 8.01 -9.78 -9.59
N HIS A 90 6.83 -10.30 -9.95
CA HIS A 90 5.91 -9.69 -10.93
C HIS A 90 5.57 -8.21 -10.67
N ARG A 91 5.68 -7.74 -9.42
CA ARG A 91 5.44 -6.32 -9.08
C ARG A 91 6.41 -5.38 -9.78
N TRP A 92 7.57 -5.87 -10.20
CA TRP A 92 8.60 -5.10 -10.88
C TRP A 92 8.64 -5.34 -12.40
N ASP A 93 7.69 -6.06 -12.99
CA ASP A 93 7.71 -6.39 -14.42
C ASP A 93 7.85 -5.12 -15.29
N GLY A 94 8.89 -5.10 -16.13
CA GLY A 94 9.24 -3.95 -16.98
C GLY A 94 10.12 -2.88 -16.32
N TYR A 95 10.56 -3.12 -15.08
CA TYR A 95 11.44 -2.23 -14.31
C TYR A 95 12.64 -3.01 -13.73
N GLU A 96 13.64 -2.28 -13.24
CA GLU A 96 14.72 -2.88 -12.45
C GLU A 96 14.21 -3.26 -11.05
N THR A 97 14.74 -4.35 -10.49
CA THR A 97 14.43 -4.76 -9.12
C THR A 97 14.80 -3.64 -8.14
N PRO A 98 13.87 -3.13 -7.32
CA PRO A 98 14.15 -2.01 -6.43
C PRO A 98 15.28 -2.34 -5.43
N PRO A 99 16.17 -1.38 -5.11
CA PRO A 99 17.35 -1.62 -4.30
C PRO A 99 16.99 -1.98 -2.86
N THR A 100 17.76 -2.89 -2.23
CA THR A 100 17.54 -3.30 -0.84
C THR A 100 17.81 -2.17 0.18
N SER A 101 18.60 -1.18 -0.22
CA SER A 101 18.95 -0.01 0.58
C SER A 101 17.79 0.98 0.76
N ASN A 102 16.73 0.90 -0.06
CA ASN A 102 15.58 1.79 0.04
C ASN A 102 14.30 1.22 -0.62
N ALA A 103 13.24 1.06 0.17
CA ALA A 103 11.96 0.51 -0.29
C ALA A 103 11.06 1.47 -1.06
N ASN A 104 11.42 2.75 -1.24
CA ASN A 104 10.53 3.76 -1.84
C ASN A 104 9.97 3.30 -3.20
N TYR A 105 10.83 2.91 -4.15
CA TYR A 105 10.39 2.36 -5.45
C TYR A 105 9.69 1.00 -5.31
N GLY A 106 10.06 0.19 -4.31
CA GLY A 106 9.32 -1.02 -3.96
C GLY A 106 7.85 -0.73 -3.63
N TRP A 107 7.58 0.29 -2.82
CA TRP A 107 6.23 0.71 -2.49
C TRP A 107 5.48 1.27 -3.72
N ILE A 108 6.14 2.09 -4.54
CA ILE A 108 5.55 2.63 -5.77
C ILE A 108 5.10 1.49 -6.68
N LEU A 109 6.01 0.58 -7.02
CA LEU A 109 5.74 -0.50 -7.95
C LEU A 109 4.74 -1.52 -7.37
N HIS A 110 4.77 -1.78 -6.05
CA HIS A 110 3.71 -2.55 -5.40
C HIS A 110 2.34 -1.91 -5.62
N MET A 111 2.18 -0.59 -5.40
CA MET A 111 0.90 0.09 -5.64
C MET A 111 0.50 0.08 -7.12
N VAL A 112 1.44 0.29 -8.05
CA VAL A 112 1.19 0.21 -9.50
C VAL A 112 0.71 -1.19 -9.90
N SER A 113 1.35 -2.25 -9.37
CA SER A 113 0.96 -3.64 -9.63
C SER A 113 -0.46 -3.96 -9.16
N LYS A 114 -1.01 -3.19 -8.21
CA LYS A 114 -2.36 -3.36 -7.65
C LYS A 114 -3.38 -2.40 -8.23
N LEU A 115 -3.00 -1.53 -9.16
CA LEU A 115 -3.92 -0.56 -9.73
C LEU A 115 -4.78 -1.21 -10.83
N SER A 116 -6.07 -0.89 -10.85
CA SER A 116 -6.92 -1.23 -12.00
C SER A 116 -6.53 -0.40 -13.23
N GLU A 117 -7.00 -0.77 -14.42
CA GLU A 117 -6.67 -0.06 -15.67
C GLU A 117 -7.02 1.44 -15.63
N ASN A 118 -8.06 1.81 -14.88
CA ASN A 118 -8.51 3.20 -14.71
C ASN A 118 -8.26 3.72 -13.29
N GLY A 119 -7.44 3.00 -12.50
CA GLY A 119 -7.24 3.32 -11.10
C GLY A 119 -6.34 4.54 -10.89
N VAL A 120 -6.44 5.13 -9.70
CA VAL A 120 -5.63 6.27 -9.28
C VAL A 120 -4.98 5.98 -7.94
N ALA A 121 -3.66 6.16 -7.86
CA ALA A 121 -2.91 6.03 -6.61
C ALA A 121 -2.49 7.42 -6.11
N GLY A 122 -2.70 7.66 -4.81
CA GLY A 122 -2.19 8.84 -4.10
C GLY A 122 -1.41 8.41 -2.86
N PHE A 123 -0.12 8.71 -2.82
CA PHE A 123 0.74 8.31 -1.69
C PHE A 123 1.75 9.39 -1.36
N ILE A 124 2.30 9.31 -0.15
CA ILE A 124 3.31 10.25 0.36
C ILE A 124 4.65 9.51 0.41
N LEU A 125 5.70 10.13 -0.12
CA LEU A 125 7.09 9.66 -0.03
C LEU A 125 8.00 10.81 0.38
N ALA A 126 9.18 10.46 0.89
CA ALA A 126 10.23 11.44 1.15
C ALA A 126 10.75 12.04 -0.16
N ASN A 127 11.17 13.31 -0.12
CA ASN A 127 11.69 14.05 -1.27
C ASN A 127 12.85 13.34 -2.00
N GLY A 128 13.60 12.48 -1.30
CA GLY A 128 14.70 11.69 -1.89
C GLY A 128 14.26 10.80 -3.07
N ALA A 129 13.00 10.35 -3.09
CA ALA A 129 12.45 9.58 -4.21
C ALA A 129 12.38 10.38 -5.53
N LEU A 130 12.40 11.73 -5.45
CA LEU A 130 12.32 12.63 -6.61
C LEU A 130 13.69 13.12 -7.08
N SER A 131 14.73 13.04 -6.23
CA SER A 131 16.08 13.43 -6.62
C SER A 131 16.70 12.32 -7.47
N GLY A 132 16.76 12.53 -8.79
CA GLY A 132 17.42 11.64 -9.74
C GLY A 132 18.95 11.63 -9.64
N ASP A 133 19.51 11.86 -8.45
CA ASP A 133 20.95 11.89 -8.19
C ASP A 133 21.59 10.49 -8.17
N GLY A 134 20.80 9.46 -8.48
CA GLY A 134 21.25 8.08 -8.59
C GLY A 134 21.30 7.36 -7.25
N THR A 135 20.97 8.00 -6.12
CA THR A 135 20.91 7.30 -4.82
C THR A 135 19.73 6.33 -4.74
N GLU A 136 18.72 6.53 -5.59
CA GLU A 136 17.53 5.67 -5.74
C GLU A 136 17.48 4.92 -7.09
N LYS A 137 18.43 5.18 -8.00
CA LYS A 137 18.65 4.31 -9.17
C LYS A 137 19.68 3.26 -8.78
N ALA A 138 19.48 2.04 -9.26
CA ALA A 138 20.29 0.87 -8.93
C ALA A 138 21.81 1.11 -9.05
#